data_AF-A0A926IP06-F1
#
_entry.id   AF-A0A926IP06-F1
#
_cell.length_a   1.000
_cell.length_b   1.000
_cell.length_c   1.000
_cell.angle_alpha   90.00
_cell.angle_beta   90.00
_cell.angle_gamma   90.00
#
_symmetry.space_group_name_H-M   'P 1'
#
loop_
_entity.id
_entity.type
_entity.pdbx_description
1 polymer ?
#
loop_
_entity_poly.entity_id
_entity_poly.type
_entity_poly.pdbx_seq_one_letter_code
_entity_poly.pdbx_strand_id
1 'polypeptide(L)' 'MKLGAWELVLILGIALVIFGPAKLPELGQSMGKAIREFKGQVNKVTDDIKDDSDDKKED' A
#
# COMPACT_ATOMS: atom_id res chain seq x y z
N MET A 1 -14.15 24.30 -7.45
CA MET A 1 -14.34 23.38 -8.60
C MET A 1 -13.70 22.06 -8.20
N LYS A 2 -14.48 20.97 -8.15
CA LYS A 2 -13.96 19.64 -7.77
C LYS A 2 -13.46 18.96 -9.04
N LEU A 3 -12.25 18.41 -9.00
CA LEU A 3 -11.76 17.54 -10.07
C LEU A 3 -12.73 16.38 -10.22
N GLY A 4 -13.46 16.37 -11.33
CA GLY A 4 -14.33 15.27 -11.70
C GLY A 4 -13.51 14.08 -12.19
N ALA A 5 -14.19 12.93 -12.32
CA ALA A 5 -13.59 11.72 -12.88
C ALA A 5 -12.98 11.99 -14.28
N TRP A 6 -13.59 12.89 -15.06
CA TRP A 6 -13.11 13.25 -16.38
C TRP A 6 -11.78 14.00 -16.36
N GLU A 7 -11.62 15.00 -15.48
CA GLU A 7 -10.34 15.72 -15.35
C GLU A 7 -9.22 14.79 -14.86
N LEU A 8 -9.53 13.86 -13.94
CA LEU A 8 -8.55 12.87 -13.47
C LEU A 8 -8.08 11.95 -14.59
N VAL A 9 -8.99 11.46 -15.44
CA VAL A 9 -8.62 10.63 -16.60
C VAL A 9 -7.73 11.39 -17.57
N LEU A 10 -7.99 12.67 -17.81
CA LEU A 10 -7.20 13.50 -18.71
C LEU A 10 -5.78 13.75 -18.16
N ILE A 11 -5.66 14.05 -16.87
CA ILE A 11 -4.37 14.17 -16.18
C ILE A 11 -3.60 12.85 -16.23
N LEU A 12 -4.28 11.74 -15.96
CA LEU A 12 -3.69 10.40 -16.00
C LEU A 12 -3.23 10.05 -17.42
N GLY A 13 -4.00 10.44 -18.45
CA GLY A 13 -3.61 10.32 -19.85
C GLY A 13 -2.31 11.06 -20.18
N ILE A 14 -2.16 12.32 -19.74
CA ILE A 14 -0.92 13.09 -19.95
C ILE A 14 0.26 12.45 -19.20
N ALA A 15 0.05 12.03 -17.95
CA ALA A 15 1.05 11.33 -17.17
C ALA A 15 1.48 10.02 -17.87
N LEU A 16 0.55 9.30 -18.48
CA LEU A 16 0.84 8.09 -19.24
C LEU A 16 1.62 8.34 -20.54
N VAL A 17 1.49 9.49 -21.17
CA VAL A 17 2.33 9.84 -22.32
C VAL A 17 3.78 10.08 -21.89
N ILE A 18 3.98 10.70 -20.71
CA ILE A 18 5.32 10.99 -20.18
C ILE A 18 5.98 9.73 -19.61
N PHE A 19 5.26 8.97 -18.78
CA PHE A 19 5.80 7.80 -18.09
C PHE A 19 5.62 6.50 -18.86
N GLY A 20 4.64 6.41 -19.76
CA GLY A 20 4.26 5.20 -20.48
C GLY A 20 3.22 4.35 -19.72
N PRO A 21 2.23 3.74 -20.41
CA PRO A 21 1.20 2.90 -19.79
C PRO A 21 1.76 1.65 -19.11
N ALA A 22 2.91 1.16 -19.55
CA ALA A 22 3.58 0.00 -18.96
C ALA A 22 4.17 0.28 -17.57
N LYS A 23 4.44 1.55 -17.21
CA LYS A 23 5.05 1.90 -15.93
C LYS A 23 4.08 1.90 -14.76
N LEU A 24 2.79 2.18 -15.00
CA LEU A 24 1.78 2.10 -13.93
C LEU A 24 1.62 0.69 -13.32
N PRO A 25 1.47 -0.41 -14.10
CA PRO A 25 1.37 -1.74 -13.52
C PRO A 25 2.69 -2.19 -12.87
N GLU A 26 3.85 -1.80 -13.41
CA GLU A 26 5.15 -2.10 -12.83
C GLU A 26 5.33 -1.44 -11.44
N LEU A 27 4.97 -0.16 -11.33
CA LEU A 27 4.96 0.58 -10.06
C LEU A 27 3.90 0.02 -9.08
N GLY A 28 2.72 -0.33 -9.57
CA GLY A 28 1.67 -0.93 -8.75
C GLY A 28 2.06 -2.30 -8.19
N GLN A 29 2.76 -3.13 -8.97
CA GLN A 29 3.26 -4.42 -8.51
C GLN A 29 4.35 -4.29 -7.45
N SER A 30 5.30 -3.37 -7.63
CA SER A 30 6.38 -3.15 -6.65
C SER A 30 5.84 -2.55 -5.35
N MET A 31 4.98 -1.52 -5.44
CA MET A 31 4.30 -0.95 -4.27
C MET A 31 3.39 -1.98 -3.59
N GLY A 32 2.65 -2.78 -4.36
CA GLY A 32 1.75 -3.79 -3.82
C GLY A 32 2.50 -4.88 -3.04
N LYS A 33 3.66 -5.32 -3.53
CA LYS A 33 4.55 -6.24 -2.79
C LYS A 33 5.05 -5.60 -1.51
N ALA A 34 5.55 -4.37 -1.57
CA ALA A 34 6.04 -3.64 -0.40
C ALA A 34 4.95 -3.46 0.67
N ILE A 35 3.73 -3.07 0.28
CA ILE A 35 2.59 -2.92 1.20
C ILE A 35 2.20 -4.27 1.81
N ARG A 36 2.19 -5.35 1.02
CA ARG A 36 1.86 -6.70 1.50
C ARG A 36 2.87 -7.20 2.52
N GLU A 37 4.16 -7.01 2.25
CA GLU A 37 5.25 -7.37 3.17
C GLU A 37 5.20 -6.53 4.44
N PHE A 38 5.02 -5.20 4.31
CA PHE A 38 4.87 -4.28 5.43
C PHE A 38 3.70 -4.69 6.34
N LYS A 39 2.52 -4.96 5.76
CA LYS A 39 1.35 -5.43 6.53
C LYS A 39 1.62 -6.77 7.22
N GLY A 40 2.30 -7.69 6.54
CA GLY A 40 2.68 -8.98 7.12
C GLY A 40 3.61 -8.84 8.33
N GLN A 41 4.60 -7.94 8.25
CA GLN A 41 5.52 -7.68 9.36
C GLN A 41 4.83 -6.97 10.53
N VAL A 42 4.01 -5.95 10.25
CA VAL A 42 3.25 -5.24 11.30
C VAL A 42 2.32 -6.18 12.06
N ASN A 43 1.65 -7.11 11.37
CA ASN A 43 0.79 -8.10 12.02
C ASN A 43 1.59 -9.06 12.92
N LYS A 44 2.75 -9.56 12.46
CA LYS A 44 3.61 -10.41 13.29
C LYS A 44 4.09 -9.70 14.55
N VAL A 45 4.57 -8.46 14.41
CA VAL A 45 4.99 -7.64 15.56
C VAL A 45 3.81 -7.40 16.52
N THR A 46 2.60 -7.18 15.99
CA THR A 46 1.40 -7.04 16.82
C THR A 46 1.05 -8.32 17.57
N ASP A 47 1.19 -9.49 16.95
CA ASP A 47 0.92 -10.77 17.59
C ASP A 47 2.00 -11.12 18.63
N ASP A 48 3.28 -10.90 18.32
CA ASP A 48 4.39 -11.09 19.26
C ASP A 48 4.25 -10.20 20.52
N ILE A 49 3.80 -8.95 20.36
CA ILE A 49 3.55 -8.03 21.49
C ILE A 49 2.34 -8.45 22.34
N LYS A 50 1.33 -9.10 21.72
CA LYS A 50 0.15 -9.60 22.44
C LYS A 50 0.48 -10.85 23.24
N ASP A 51 1.27 -11.76 22.68
CA ASP A 51 1.67 -13.01 23.34
C ASP A 51 2.51 -12.73 24.60
N ASP A 52 3.45 -11.78 24.54
CA ASP A 52 4.27 -11.33 25.68
C ASP A 52 3.46 -10.61 26.79
N SER A 53 2.24 -10.17 26.50
CA SER A 53 1.38 -9.43 27.45
C SER A 53 0.40 -10.32 28.22
N ASP A 54 0.08 -11.52 27.70
CA ASP A 54 -0.79 -12.49 28.37
C ASP A 54 -0.01 -13.43 29.31
N ASP A 55 1.30 -13.61 29.12
CA ASP A 55 2.17 -14.40 30.02
C ASP A 55 2.55 -13.66 31.34
N LYS A 56 2.10 -12.42 31.52
CA LYS A 56 2.40 -11.57 32.70
C LYS A 56 1.21 -11.38 33.66
N LYS A 57 0.11 -12.11 33.49
CA LYS A 57 -1.11 -11.99 34.31
C LYS A 57 -1.43 -13.21 35.19
N GLU A 58 -0.56 -14.22 35.27
CA GLU A 58 -0.78 -15.41 36.10
C GLU A 58 0.06 -15.51 37.40
N ASP A 59 0.78 -14.46 37.81
CA ASP A 59 1.38 -14.33 39.16
C ASP A 59 0.76 -13.18 39.98
#